data_AF-A0A431WZF6-F1
#
_entry.id   AF-A0A431WZF6-F1
#
_cell.length_a   1.000
_cell.length_b   1.000
_cell.length_c   1.000
_cell.angle_alpha   90.00
_cell.angle_beta   90.00
_cell.angle_gamma   90.00
#
_symmetry.space_group_name_H-M   'P 1'
#
loop_
_entity.id
_entity.type
_entity.pdbx_description
1 polymer ?
#
loop_
_entity_poly.entity_id
_entity_poly.type
_entity_poly.pdbx_seq_one_letter_code
_entity_poly.pdbx_strand_id
1 'polypeptide(L)'
;MSEFITSIWPLLCLSMFPLALWYLVEAKIVLNLLKSEHPQVWLELGSFQLIKNNTISSSYKFMVFILKADYRLLKDEKLSRKGKLLRYLLISGHLIVAFAFLAPIIIGRQ
;
A
#
# COMPACT_ATOMS: atom_id res chain seq x y z
N MET A 1 -2.09 7.74 29.43
CA MET A 1 -2.13 7.91 27.95
C MET A 1 -0.73 8.01 27.36
N SER A 2 0.15 8.86 27.91
CA SER A 2 1.55 8.99 27.46
C SER A 2 2.37 7.71 27.55
N GLU A 3 2.38 7.07 28.72
CA GLU A 3 3.14 5.83 28.93
C GLU A 3 2.74 4.75 27.93
N PHE A 4 1.44 4.61 27.66
CA PHE A 4 0.93 3.69 26.64
C PHE A 4 1.44 4.02 25.23
N ILE A 5 1.40 5.30 24.83
CA ILE A 5 1.91 5.76 23.53
C ILE A 5 3.41 5.51 23.42
N THR A 6 4.17 5.80 24.49
CA THR A 6 5.61 5.57 24.55
C THR A 6 5.97 4.09 24.46
N SER A 7 5.18 3.20 25.09
CA SER A 7 5.40 1.75 25.01
C SER A 7 5.05 1.14 23.66
N ILE A 8 3.99 1.63 22.99
CA ILE A 8 3.54 1.06 21.71
C ILE A 8 4.29 1.63 20.49
N TRP A 9 4.84 2.84 20.60
CA TRP A 9 5.51 3.51 19.48
C TRP A 9 6.66 2.71 18.86
N PRO A 10 7.61 2.11 19.63
CA PRO A 10 8.66 1.28 19.06
C PRO A 10 8.13 0.06 18.30
N LEU A 11 7.06 -0.57 18.81
CA LEU A 11 6.42 -1.71 18.15
C LEU A 11 5.81 -1.30 16.81
N LEU A 12 5.18 -0.14 16.75
CA LEU A 12 4.64 0.40 15.50
C LEU A 12 5.76 0.68 14.49
N CYS A 13 6.85 1.32 14.91
CA CYS A 13 8.02 1.56 14.08
C CYS A 13 8.63 0.26 13.52
N LEU A 14 8.79 -0.76 14.38
CA LEU A 14 9.31 -2.07 13.95
C LEU A 14 8.36 -2.79 12.99
N SER A 15 7.04 -2.64 13.16
CA SER A 15 6.04 -3.25 12.29
C SER A 15 6.01 -2.67 10.86
N MET A 16 6.55 -1.47 10.65
CA MET A 16 6.54 -0.82 9.34
C MET A 16 7.32 -1.61 8.29
N PHE A 17 8.45 -2.20 8.65
CA PHE A 17 9.28 -2.98 7.74
C PHE A 17 8.58 -4.24 7.20
N PRO A 18 8.06 -5.16 8.03
CA PRO A 18 7.35 -6.34 7.53
C PRO A 18 6.06 -5.96 6.77
N LEU A 19 5.35 -4.90 7.18
CA LEU A 19 4.18 -4.41 6.45
C LEU A 19 4.55 -3.89 5.05
N ALA A 20 5.66 -3.16 4.92
CA ALA A 20 6.16 -2.69 3.64
C ALA A 20 6.55 -3.86 2.73
N LEU A 21 7.25 -4.87 3.25
CA LEU A 21 7.58 -6.07 2.48
C LEU A 21 6.33 -6.80 2.01
N TRP A 22 5.33 -6.97 2.89
CA TRP A 22 4.07 -7.62 2.52
C TRP A 22 3.32 -6.82 1.44
N TYR A 23 3.25 -5.51 1.58
CA TYR A 23 2.69 -4.63 0.55
C TYR A 23 3.37 -4.82 -0.80
N LEU A 24 4.71 -4.85 -0.85
CA LEU A 24 5.45 -5.05 -2.10
C LEU A 24 5.18 -6.41 -2.74
N VAL A 25 5.06 -7.48 -1.94
CA VAL A 25 4.72 -8.82 -2.43
C VAL A 25 3.32 -8.84 -3.05
N GLU A 26 2.32 -8.30 -2.36
CA GLU A 26 0.95 -8.26 -2.86
C GLU A 26 0.81 -7.33 -4.08
N ALA A 27 1.52 -6.20 -4.10
CA ALA A 27 1.59 -5.31 -5.25
C ALA A 27 2.15 -6.03 -6.48
N LYS A 28 3.22 -6.83 -6.32
CA LYS A 28 3.78 -7.64 -7.41
C LYS A 28 2.76 -8.65 -7.94
N ILE A 29 2.01 -9.30 -7.06
CA ILE A 29 0.96 -10.26 -7.46
C ILE A 29 -0.13 -9.56 -8.26
N VAL A 30 -0.64 -8.43 -7.78
CA VAL A 30 -1.67 -7.64 -8.48
C VAL A 30 -1.18 -7.17 -9.84
N LEU A 31 0.07 -6.68 -9.93
CA LEU A 31 0.64 -6.25 -11.20
C LEU A 31 0.80 -7.38 -12.20
N ASN A 32 1.20 -8.57 -11.74
CA ASN A 32 1.29 -9.73 -12.60
C ASN A 32 -0.08 -10.15 -13.13
N LEU A 33 -1.13 -10.11 -12.29
CA LEU A 33 -2.50 -10.39 -12.71
C LEU A 33 -3.03 -9.36 -13.71
N LEU A 34 -2.77 -8.07 -13.47
CA LEU A 34 -3.12 -7.02 -14.42
C LEU A 34 -2.39 -7.22 -15.75
N LYS A 35 -1.11 -7.58 -15.71
CA LYS A 35 -0.33 -7.81 -16.92
C LYS A 35 -0.80 -9.03 -17.71
N SER A 36 -1.20 -10.12 -17.05
CA SER A 36 -1.62 -11.36 -17.73
C SER A 36 -3.07 -11.33 -18.18
N GLU A 37 -4.00 -10.89 -17.32
CA GLU A 37 -5.44 -11.00 -17.57
C GLU A 37 -6.05 -9.68 -18.09
N HIS A 38 -5.47 -8.52 -17.73
CA HIS A 38 -6.02 -7.19 -18.08
C HIS A 38 -4.95 -6.27 -18.70
N PRO A 39 -4.24 -6.70 -19.77
CA PRO A 39 -3.05 -6.01 -20.26
C PRO A 39 -3.31 -4.56 -20.71
N GLN A 40 -4.52 -4.25 -21.19
CA GLN A 40 -4.90 -2.89 -21.58
C GLN A 40 -4.85 -1.94 -20.37
N VAL A 41 -5.43 -2.35 -19.24
CA VAL A 41 -5.40 -1.57 -17.99
C VAL A 41 -3.96 -1.44 -17.47
N TRP A 42 -3.16 -2.49 -17.57
CA TRP A 42 -1.75 -2.43 -17.17
C TRP A 42 -0.95 -1.40 -17.98
N LEU A 43 -1.20 -1.31 -19.29
CA LEU A 43 -0.60 -0.29 -20.15
C LEU A 43 -1.08 1.13 -19.80
N GLU A 44 -2.38 1.33 -19.52
CA GLU A 44 -2.95 2.62 -19.10
C GLU A 44 -2.35 3.16 -17.79
N LEU A 45 -2.03 2.24 -16.86
CA LEU A 45 -1.31 2.53 -15.63
C LEU A 45 0.18 2.87 -15.86
N GLY A 46 0.62 2.92 -17.12
CA GLY A 46 1.99 3.27 -17.51
C GLY A 46 2.95 2.09 -17.47
N SER A 47 2.45 0.86 -17.63
CA SER A 47 3.26 -0.37 -17.61
C SER A 47 4.08 -0.51 -16.33
N PHE A 48 3.47 -0.12 -15.20
CA PHE A 48 4.15 -0.01 -13.92
C PHE A 48 4.81 -1.33 -13.53
N GLN A 49 6.06 -1.23 -13.08
CA GLN A 49 6.83 -2.34 -12.51
C GLN A 49 7.59 -1.83 -11.29
N LEU A 50 7.57 -2.60 -10.20
CA LEU A 50 8.16 -2.19 -8.92
C LEU A 50 9.65 -1.79 -9.02
N ILE A 51 10.42 -2.45 -9.90
CA ILE A 51 11.88 -2.27 -10.00
C ILE A 51 12.28 -1.48 -11.26
N LYS A 52 11.76 -1.84 -12.44
CA LYS A 52 12.29 -1.36 -13.72
C LYS A 52 11.53 -0.17 -14.33
N ASN A 53 10.29 0.10 -13.90
CA ASN A 53 9.45 1.16 -14.45
C ASN A 53 8.59 1.80 -13.33
N ASN A 54 9.27 2.38 -12.35
CA ASN A 54 8.72 2.98 -11.14
C ASN A 54 8.91 4.49 -11.17
N THR A 55 8.29 5.16 -12.14
CA THR A 55 8.24 6.62 -12.15
C THR A 55 7.21 7.11 -11.14
N ILE A 56 7.36 8.33 -10.63
CA ILE A 56 6.39 8.94 -9.72
C ILE A 56 4.97 8.91 -10.32
N SER A 57 4.86 9.21 -11.62
CA SER A 57 3.58 9.22 -12.34
C SER A 57 2.93 7.83 -12.41
N SER A 58 3.66 6.79 -12.80
CA SER A 58 3.12 5.42 -12.90
C SER A 58 2.78 4.85 -11.51
N SER A 59 3.62 5.12 -10.51
CA SER A 59 3.35 4.77 -9.12
C SER A 59 2.09 5.44 -8.58
N TYR A 60 1.91 6.73 -8.85
CA TYR A 60 0.72 7.48 -8.46
C TYR A 60 -0.54 6.89 -9.11
N LYS A 61 -0.53 6.65 -10.42
CA LYS A 61 -1.66 6.02 -11.14
C LYS A 61 -2.03 4.66 -10.52
N PHE A 62 -1.04 3.81 -10.25
CA PHE A 62 -1.28 2.53 -9.61
C PHE A 62 -1.87 2.68 -8.20
N MET A 63 -1.33 3.57 -7.37
CA MET A 63 -1.89 3.84 -6.04
C MET A 63 -3.33 4.33 -6.12
N VAL A 64 -3.64 5.27 -7.02
CA VAL A 64 -5.01 5.78 -7.21
C VAL A 64 -5.95 4.66 -7.66
N PHE A 65 -5.54 3.82 -8.61
CA PHE A 65 -6.30 2.65 -9.06
C PHE A 65 -6.65 1.70 -7.90
N ILE A 66 -5.67 1.43 -7.02
CA ILE A 66 -5.89 0.59 -5.83
C ILE A 66 -6.80 1.29 -4.80
N LEU A 67 -6.61 2.58 -4.54
CA LEU A 67 -7.39 3.35 -3.57
C LEU A 67 -8.85 3.52 -4.00
N LYS A 68 -9.10 3.79 -5.28
CA LYS A 68 -10.45 3.87 -5.86
C LYS A 68 -11.13 2.51 -5.98
N ALA A 69 -10.35 1.44 -5.89
CA ALA A 69 -10.81 0.07 -6.12
C ALA A 69 -11.37 -0.17 -7.53
N ASP A 70 -10.77 0.48 -8.52
CA ASP A 70 -11.12 0.34 -9.93
C ASP A 70 -10.91 -1.10 -10.43
N TYR A 71 -10.03 -1.88 -9.78
CA TYR A 71 -9.87 -3.31 -10.04
C TYR A 71 -11.16 -4.14 -9.94
N ARG A 72 -12.19 -3.65 -9.23
CA ARG A 72 -13.50 -4.33 -9.12
C ARG A 72 -14.32 -4.23 -10.41
N LEU A 73 -14.07 -3.20 -11.21
CA LEU A 73 -14.78 -2.97 -12.47
C LEU A 73 -14.41 -4.02 -13.52
N LEU A 74 -13.26 -4.68 -13.36
CA LEU A 74 -12.74 -5.69 -14.27
C LEU A 74 -13.41 -7.07 -14.10
N LYS A 75 -14.35 -7.21 -13.15
CA LYS A 75 -15.13 -8.43 -12.88
C LYS A 75 -14.28 -9.70 -12.70
N ASP A 76 -13.03 -9.54 -12.28
CA ASP A 76 -12.10 -10.63 -11.97
C ASP A 76 -12.04 -10.81 -10.44
N GLU A 77 -12.53 -11.95 -9.96
CA GLU A 77 -12.60 -12.27 -8.53
C GLU A 77 -11.21 -12.41 -7.89
N LYS A 78 -10.26 -13.01 -8.60
CA LYS A 78 -8.90 -13.25 -8.10
C LYS A 78 -8.18 -11.91 -7.93
N LEU A 79 -8.29 -11.04 -8.94
CA LEU A 79 -7.77 -9.68 -8.90
C LEU A 79 -8.48 -8.86 -7.82
N SER A 80 -9.80 -8.99 -7.70
CA SER A 80 -10.59 -8.24 -6.70
C SER A 80 -10.21 -8.59 -5.27
N ARG A 81 -9.99 -9.87 -4.97
CA ARG A 81 -9.54 -10.33 -3.65
C ARG A 81 -8.15 -9.77 -3.32
N LYS A 82 -7.22 -9.88 -4.28
CA LYS A 82 -5.83 -9.40 -4.09
C LYS A 82 -5.74 -7.87 -4.03
N GLY A 83 -6.46 -7.17 -4.89
CA GLY A 83 -6.58 -5.71 -4.86
C GLY A 83 -7.22 -5.20 -3.57
N LYS A 84 -8.20 -5.91 -3.00
CA LYS A 84 -8.80 -5.57 -1.69
C LYS A 84 -7.78 -5.66 -0.56
N LEU A 85 -7.02 -6.76 -0.49
CA LEU A 85 -5.95 -6.91 0.50
C LEU A 85 -4.89 -5.80 0.34
N LEU A 86 -4.44 -5.56 -0.90
CA LEU A 86 -3.45 -4.54 -1.19
C LEU A 86 -3.92 -3.13 -0.79
N ARG A 87 -5.20 -2.83 -1.04
CA ARG A 87 -5.84 -1.57 -0.60
C ARG A 87 -5.84 -1.43 0.91
N TYR A 88 -6.15 -2.50 1.66
CA TYR A 88 -6.08 -2.46 3.12
C TYR A 88 -4.66 -2.22 3.61
N LEU A 89 -3.67 -2.93 3.08
CA LEU A 89 -2.26 -2.75 3.42
C LEU A 89 -1.81 -1.30 3.15
N LEU A 90 -2.23 -0.72 2.02
CA LEU A 90 -1.91 0.66 1.68
C LEU A 90 -2.47 1.64 2.70
N ILE A 91 -3.76 1.52 3.04
CA ILE A 91 -4.44 2.41 3.98
C ILE A 91 -3.87 2.24 5.39
N SER A 92 -3.77 1.00 5.88
CA SER A 92 -3.25 0.72 7.23
C SER A 92 -1.79 1.15 7.36
N GLY A 93 -0.97 0.93 6.32
CA GLY A 93 0.41 1.38 6.29
C GLY A 93 0.54 2.90 6.44
N HIS A 94 -0.26 3.67 5.68
CA HIS A 94 -0.27 5.13 5.80
C HIS A 94 -0.75 5.61 7.17
N LEU A 95 -1.75 4.96 7.77
CA LEU A 95 -2.22 5.28 9.12
C LEU A 95 -1.14 5.00 10.18
N ILE A 96 -0.43 3.88 10.08
CA ILE A 96 0.67 3.54 11.00
C ILE A 96 1.79 4.56 10.87
N VAL A 97 2.19 4.92 9.65
CA VAL A 97 3.23 5.94 9.42
C VAL A 97 2.81 7.29 10.00
N ALA A 98 1.57 7.72 9.75
CA ALA A 98 1.05 8.97 10.30
C ALA A 98 1.07 8.97 11.84
N PHE A 99 0.64 7.87 12.47
CA PHE A 99 0.69 7.74 13.93
C PHE A 99 2.13 7.74 14.45
N ALA A 100 3.02 6.96 13.82
CA ALA A 100 4.43 6.87 14.20
C ALA A 100 5.14 8.23 14.12
N PHE A 101 4.73 9.09 13.18
CA PHE A 101 5.27 10.45 13.02
C PHE A 101 4.70 11.46 14.03
N LEU A 102 3.41 11.34 14.38
CA LEU A 102 2.75 12.24 15.32
C LEU A 102 3.01 11.90 16.79
N ALA A 103 3.21 10.62 17.12
CA ALA A 103 3.42 10.15 18.49
C ALA A 103 4.57 10.85 19.23
N PRO A 104 5.76 11.08 18.64
CA PRO A 104 6.85 11.82 19.30
C PRO A 104 6.48 13.26 19.69
N ILE A 105 5.64 13.95 18.89
CA ILE A 105 5.17 15.31 19.19
C ILE A 105 4.28 15.30 20.44
N ILE A 106 3.48 14.26 20.62
CA ILE A 106 2.61 14.09 21.79
C ILE A 106 3.44 13.73 23.03
N ILE A 107 4.43 12.84 22.87
CA ILE A 107 5.33 12.43 23.96
C ILE A 107 6.16 13.62 24.45
N GLY A 108 6.77 14.40 23.55
CA GLY A 108 7.65 15.53 23.91
C GLY A 108 6.93 16.79 24.39
N ARG A 109 5.59 16.79 24.43
CA ARG A 109 4.78 17.88 25.01
C ARG A 109 4.41 17.64 26.48
N GLN A 110 4.86 16.53 27.06
CA GLN A 110 4.68 16.19 28.47
C GLN A 110 5.96 16.39 29.24
#